data_AF-A0A0V0H6V1-F1
#
_entry.id   AF-A0A0V0H6V1-F1
#
_cell.length_a   1.000
_cell.length_b   1.000
_cell.length_c   1.000
_cell.angle_alpha   90.00
_cell.angle_beta   90.00
_cell.angle_gamma   90.00
#
_symmetry.space_group_name_H-M   'P 1'
#
loop_
_entity.id
_entity.type
_entity.pdbx_description
1 polymer ?
#
loop_
_entity_poly.entity_id
_entity_poly.type
_entity_poly.pdbx_seq_one_letter_code
_entity_poly.pdbx_strand_id
1 'polypeptide(L)'
;MANLLGAKWKTISAEEKKPYEEKYQAEKEVYLKIVGMEKREHEAMRLLDDEQKQKTAMELLEQYIQFQQEAIVNENKKKKKEKDPLKPKQPLSAFFLFTNERRAALLAENNNNVKEVAKITGEEWKNMTKQQKAPYEEMAMKKKEKYLQEMEVYKKKKDEEAAEHMKEEEESMKLKKQEALQLLKKKEKTENLIKKTKENRPKEETKGIDNSGS
;
A
#
# COMPACT_ATOMS: atom_id res chain seq x y z
N MET A 1 -33.25 5.91 -71.90
CA MET A 1 -32.83 4.69 -72.63
C MET A 1 -32.53 3.63 -71.60
N ALA A 2 -33.28 2.53 -71.58
CA ALA A 2 -33.02 1.43 -70.65
C ALA A 2 -31.62 0.85 -70.93
N ASN A 3 -30.83 0.65 -69.89
CA ASN A 3 -29.43 0.24 -69.98
C ASN A 3 -29.33 -1.10 -70.73
N LEU A 4 -28.61 -1.13 -71.86
CA LEU A 4 -28.59 -2.25 -72.82
C LEU A 4 -28.16 -3.57 -72.15
N LEU A 5 -27.28 -3.50 -71.15
CA LEU A 5 -26.84 -4.64 -70.34
C LEU A 5 -27.97 -5.27 -69.51
N GLY A 6 -28.86 -4.46 -68.94
CA GLY A 6 -30.01 -4.95 -68.17
C GLY A 6 -31.08 -5.60 -69.06
N ALA A 7 -31.23 -5.11 -70.31
CA ALA A 7 -32.08 -5.76 -71.31
C ALA A 7 -31.50 -7.10 -71.76
N LYS A 8 -30.18 -7.18 -72.00
CA LYS A 8 -29.47 -8.45 -72.31
C LYS A 8 -29.56 -9.46 -71.16
N TRP A 9 -29.42 -9.02 -69.91
CA TRP A 9 -29.58 -9.90 -68.75
C TRP A 9 -30.97 -10.54 -68.68
N LYS A 10 -32.02 -9.81 -69.06
CA LYS A 10 -33.39 -10.37 -69.06
C LYS A 10 -33.60 -11.43 -70.14
N THR A 11 -32.89 -11.37 -71.27
CA THR A 11 -33.00 -12.31 -72.39
C THR A 11 -32.05 -13.52 -72.31
N ILE A 12 -31.08 -13.50 -71.40
CA ILE A 12 -30.14 -14.62 -71.15
C ILE A 12 -30.90 -15.82 -70.54
N SER A 13 -30.54 -17.02 -71.00
CA SER A 13 -31.09 -18.31 -70.55
C SER A 13 -30.84 -18.54 -69.05
N ALA A 14 -31.71 -19.31 -68.39
CA ALA A 14 -31.50 -19.70 -66.99
C ALA A 14 -30.16 -20.45 -66.79
N GLU A 15 -29.71 -21.20 -67.79
CA GLU A 15 -28.45 -21.94 -67.77
C GLU A 15 -27.23 -21.02 -67.79
N GLU A 16 -27.32 -19.91 -68.52
CA GLU A 16 -26.25 -18.91 -68.63
C GLU A 16 -26.19 -17.97 -67.42
N LYS A 17 -27.30 -17.80 -66.67
CA LYS A 17 -27.36 -17.05 -65.40
C LYS A 17 -26.85 -17.84 -64.22
N LYS A 18 -26.98 -19.17 -64.26
CA LYS A 18 -26.61 -20.11 -63.20
C LYS A 18 -25.21 -19.86 -62.59
N PRO A 19 -24.12 -19.70 -63.37
CA PRO A 19 -22.79 -19.47 -62.78
C PRO A 19 -22.66 -18.13 -62.03
N TYR A 20 -23.41 -17.10 -62.45
CA TYR A 20 -23.40 -15.80 -61.78
C TYR A 20 -24.21 -15.84 -60.47
N GLU A 21 -25.33 -16.57 -60.47
CA GLU A 21 -26.13 -16.79 -59.27
C GLU A 21 -25.34 -17.60 -58.23
N GLU A 22 -24.66 -18.68 -58.66
CA GLU A 22 -23.79 -19.49 -57.81
C GLU A 22 -22.62 -18.67 -57.25
N LYS A 23 -21.98 -17.84 -58.08
CA LYS A 23 -20.92 -16.92 -57.64
C LYS A 23 -21.44 -15.91 -56.62
N TYR A 24 -22.61 -15.33 -56.83
CA TYR A 24 -23.23 -14.40 -55.90
C TYR A 24 -23.58 -15.06 -54.55
N GLN A 25 -24.12 -16.28 -54.55
CA GLN A 25 -24.40 -17.01 -53.31
C GLN A 25 -23.10 -17.32 -52.55
N ALA A 26 -22.06 -17.79 -53.26
CA ALA A 26 -20.75 -18.04 -52.65
C ALA A 26 -20.12 -16.77 -52.04
N GLU A 27 -20.15 -15.64 -52.76
CA GLU A 27 -19.66 -14.36 -52.26
C GLU A 27 -20.47 -13.85 -51.06
N LYS A 28 -21.80 -14.02 -51.08
CA LYS A 28 -22.69 -13.66 -49.96
C LYS A 28 -22.40 -14.51 -48.72
N GLU A 29 -22.17 -15.81 -48.86
CA GLU A 29 -21.80 -16.69 -47.75
C GLU A 29 -20.44 -16.30 -47.15
N VAL A 30 -19.46 -15.98 -47.99
CA VAL A 30 -18.15 -15.48 -47.55
C VAL A 30 -18.30 -14.16 -46.80
N TYR A 31 -19.07 -13.20 -47.32
CA TYR A 31 -19.34 -11.93 -46.66
C TYR A 31 -20.01 -12.11 -45.29
N LEU A 32 -21.04 -12.95 -45.20
CA LEU A 32 -21.72 -13.25 -43.93
C LEU A 32 -20.77 -13.90 -42.92
N LYS A 33 -19.86 -14.77 -43.37
CA LYS A 33 -18.84 -15.38 -42.52
C LYS A 33 -17.84 -14.35 -42.00
N ILE A 34 -17.39 -13.43 -42.85
CA ILE A 34 -16.48 -12.33 -42.47
C ILE A 34 -17.14 -11.41 -41.44
N VAL A 35 -18.34 -10.90 -41.71
CA VAL A 35 -19.08 -10.03 -40.78
C VAL A 35 -19.37 -10.74 -39.46
N GLY A 36 -19.65 -12.05 -39.50
CA GLY A 36 -19.82 -12.88 -38.30
C GLY A 36 -18.51 -13.12 -37.52
N MET A 37 -17.35 -13.09 -38.18
CA MET A 37 -16.05 -13.13 -37.53
C MET A 37 -15.70 -11.77 -36.92
N GLU A 38 -15.86 -10.68 -37.65
CA GLU A 38 -15.60 -9.31 -37.17
C GLU A 38 -16.42 -8.96 -35.92
N LYS A 39 -17.70 -9.36 -35.88
CA LYS A 39 -18.54 -9.17 -34.69
C LYS A 39 -18.01 -9.92 -33.47
N ARG A 40 -17.53 -11.15 -33.65
CA ARG A 40 -16.94 -11.95 -32.57
C ARG A 40 -15.60 -11.39 -32.12
N GLU A 41 -14.76 -10.91 -33.04
CA GLU A 41 -13.50 -10.26 -32.72
C GLU A 41 -13.72 -8.95 -31.93
N HIS A 42 -14.69 -8.14 -32.34
CA HIS A 42 -15.06 -6.92 -31.63
C HIS A 42 -15.61 -7.22 -30.22
N GLU A 43 -16.48 -8.22 -30.09
CA GLU A 43 -17.00 -8.64 -28.78
C GLU A 43 -15.89 -9.18 -27.88
N ALA A 44 -14.95 -9.97 -28.42
CA ALA A 44 -13.78 -10.46 -27.68
C ALA A 44 -12.87 -9.32 -27.20
N MET A 45 -12.62 -8.30 -28.03
CA MET A 45 -11.85 -7.11 -27.63
C MET A 45 -12.55 -6.31 -26.53
N ARG A 46 -13.87 -6.16 -26.61
CA ARG A 46 -14.65 -5.48 -25.55
C ARG A 46 -14.54 -6.22 -24.22
N LEU A 47 -14.67 -7.55 -24.23
CA LEU A 47 -14.56 -8.37 -23.02
C LEU A 47 -13.16 -8.30 -22.40
N LEU A 48 -12.10 -8.23 -23.23
CA LEU A 48 -10.73 -8.08 -22.75
C LEU A 48 -10.50 -6.73 -22.07
N ASP A 49 -11.04 -5.63 -22.63
CA ASP A 49 -10.98 -4.31 -22.00
C ASP A 49 -11.77 -4.27 -20.67
N ASP A 50 -12.94 -4.90 -20.65
CA ASP A 50 -13.74 -5.05 -19.43
C ASP A 50 -13.00 -5.87 -18.35
N GLU A 51 -12.32 -6.96 -18.73
CA GLU A 51 -11.51 -7.77 -17.82
C GLU A 51 -10.31 -6.99 -17.25
N GLN A 52 -9.61 -6.22 -18.09
CA GLN A 52 -8.49 -5.37 -17.64
C GLN A 52 -8.96 -4.29 -16.65
N LYS A 53 -10.11 -3.68 -16.90
CA LYS A 53 -10.73 -2.71 -15.99
C LYS A 53 -11.12 -3.37 -14.66
N GLN A 54 -11.72 -4.56 -14.70
CA GLN A 54 -12.06 -5.32 -13.50
C GLN A 54 -10.81 -5.71 -12.71
N LYS A 55 -9.75 -6.17 -13.38
CA LYS A 55 -8.48 -6.53 -12.74
C LYS A 55 -7.85 -5.33 -12.03
N THR A 56 -7.82 -4.17 -12.68
CA THR A 56 -7.29 -2.93 -12.10
C THR A 56 -8.12 -2.49 -10.89
N ALA A 57 -9.45 -2.57 -10.98
CA ALA A 57 -10.33 -2.26 -9.86
C ALA A 57 -10.14 -3.22 -8.68
N MET A 58 -9.91 -4.51 -8.95
CA MET A 58 -9.63 -5.52 -7.93
C MET A 58 -8.28 -5.30 -7.25
N GLU A 59 -7.24 -4.95 -8.02
CA GLU A 59 -5.91 -4.61 -7.47
C GLU A 59 -5.99 -3.36 -6.56
N LEU A 60 -6.75 -2.33 -6.96
CA LEU A 60 -6.99 -1.16 -6.12
C LEU A 60 -7.76 -1.51 -4.83
N LEU A 61 -8.74 -2.42 -4.92
CA LEU A 61 -9.48 -2.89 -3.75
C LEU A 61 -8.57 -3.70 -2.81
N GLU A 62 -7.71 -4.56 -3.37
CA GLU A 62 -6.74 -5.32 -2.59
C GLU A 62 -5.75 -4.40 -1.88
N GLN A 63 -5.20 -3.40 -2.58
CA GLN A 63 -4.36 -2.35 -1.98
C GLN A 63 -5.09 -1.60 -0.86
N TYR A 64 -6.37 -1.25 -1.06
CA TYR A 64 -7.18 -0.59 -0.04
C TYR A 64 -7.41 -1.49 1.18
N ILE A 65 -7.72 -2.77 0.98
CA ILE A 65 -7.90 -3.74 2.08
C ILE A 65 -6.59 -3.90 2.85
N GLN A 66 -5.46 -4.01 2.16
CA GLN A 66 -4.14 -4.06 2.78
C GLN A 66 -3.86 -2.80 3.60
N PHE A 67 -4.12 -1.61 3.04
CA PHE A 67 -3.98 -0.34 3.76
C PHE A 67 -4.85 -0.28 5.02
N GLN A 68 -6.11 -0.73 4.95
CA GLN A 68 -7.01 -0.79 6.12
C GLN A 68 -6.49 -1.77 7.18
N GLN A 69 -6.01 -2.95 6.76
CA GLN A 69 -5.40 -3.92 7.66
C GLN A 69 -4.14 -3.36 8.33
N GLU A 70 -3.27 -2.71 7.59
CA GLU A 70 -2.08 -2.03 8.11
C GLU A 70 -2.45 -0.91 9.09
N ALA A 71 -3.46 -0.10 8.78
CA ALA A 71 -3.96 0.93 9.67
C ALA A 71 -4.49 0.35 10.98
N ILE A 72 -5.30 -0.72 10.92
CA ILE A 72 -5.82 -1.43 12.11
C ILE A 72 -4.68 -2.06 12.92
N VAL A 73 -3.70 -2.69 12.27
CA VAL A 73 -2.52 -3.26 12.94
C VAL A 73 -1.68 -2.17 13.59
N ASN A 74 -1.48 -1.04 12.92
CA ASN A 74 -0.74 0.10 13.45
C ASN A 74 -1.49 0.78 14.61
N GLU A 75 -2.81 0.91 14.56
CA GLU A 75 -3.61 1.36 15.70
C GLU A 75 -3.52 0.42 16.90
N ASN A 76 -3.60 -0.89 16.66
CA ASN A 76 -3.46 -1.89 17.71
C ASN A 76 -2.05 -1.89 18.31
N LYS A 77 -1.00 -1.70 17.49
CA LYS A 77 0.39 -1.47 17.97
C LYS A 77 0.52 -0.16 18.75
N LYS A 78 -0.13 0.92 18.33
CA LYS A 78 -0.15 2.21 19.07
C LYS A 78 -0.86 2.10 20.43
N LYS A 79 -1.97 1.34 20.52
CA LYS A 79 -2.66 1.06 21.79
C LYS A 79 -1.82 0.17 22.71
N LYS A 80 -1.04 -0.74 22.11
CA LYS A 80 -0.07 -1.59 22.78
C LYS A 80 1.33 -0.96 22.79
N LYS A 81 1.44 0.38 22.87
CA LYS A 81 2.71 1.10 22.98
C LYS A 81 3.58 0.37 24.00
N GLU A 82 4.60 -0.32 23.52
CA GLU A 82 5.61 -0.92 24.35
C GLU A 82 6.14 0.20 25.22
N LYS A 83 6.03 0.03 26.54
CA LYS A 83 6.70 0.93 27.46
C LYS A 83 8.18 0.83 27.08
N ASP A 84 8.74 1.94 26.59
CA ASP A 84 10.13 2.03 26.17
C ASP A 84 11.00 1.30 27.22
N PRO A 85 11.69 0.21 26.86
CA PRO A 85 12.48 -0.59 27.79
C PRO A 85 13.54 0.23 28.52
N LEU A 86 14.00 1.33 27.91
CA LEU A 86 15.02 2.22 28.44
C LEU A 86 14.45 3.34 29.31
N LYS A 87 13.11 3.54 29.32
CA LYS A 87 12.50 4.57 30.16
C LYS A 87 12.65 4.18 31.64
N PRO A 88 13.30 5.00 32.46
CA PRO A 88 13.41 4.75 33.90
C PRO A 88 12.03 4.53 34.52
N LYS A 89 11.91 3.52 35.39
CA LYS A 89 10.65 3.21 36.08
C LYS A 89 10.47 4.14 37.27
N GLN A 90 9.23 4.56 37.51
CA GLN A 90 8.91 5.40 38.66
C GLN A 90 9.33 4.71 39.97
N PRO A 91 9.98 5.45 40.89
CA PRO A 91 10.42 4.92 42.18
C PRO A 91 9.21 4.67 43.08
N LEU A 92 9.32 3.67 43.94
CA LEU A 92 8.29 3.38 44.94
C LEU A 92 8.29 4.44 46.05
N SER A 93 7.10 4.77 46.55
CA SER A 93 6.94 5.62 47.73
C SER A 93 7.34 4.88 49.01
N ALA A 94 7.55 5.62 50.10
CA ALA A 94 7.91 5.06 51.41
C ALA A 94 6.92 3.97 51.87
N PHE A 95 5.61 4.20 51.69
CA PHE A 95 4.58 3.21 51.99
C PHE A 95 4.73 1.93 51.15
N PHE A 96 5.00 2.05 49.84
CA PHE A 96 5.19 0.88 48.99
C PHE A 96 6.47 0.12 49.30
N LEU A 97 7.52 0.80 49.76
CA LEU A 97 8.74 0.14 50.26
C LEU A 97 8.44 -0.69 51.51
N PHE A 98 7.74 -0.09 52.48
CA PHE A 98 7.30 -0.78 53.70
C PHE A 98 6.40 -1.98 53.40
N THR A 99 5.35 -1.78 52.60
CA THR A 99 4.41 -2.87 52.28
C THR A 99 5.07 -4.01 51.52
N ASN A 100 6.05 -3.76 50.65
CA ASN A 100 6.78 -4.82 49.96
C ASN A 100 7.58 -5.71 50.92
N GLU A 101 8.17 -5.13 51.96
CA GLU A 101 8.90 -5.87 52.98
C GLU A 101 7.95 -6.72 53.86
N ARG A 102 6.80 -6.15 54.24
CA ARG A 102 5.80 -6.84 55.08
C ARG A 102 4.96 -7.87 54.31
N ARG A 103 4.73 -7.63 53.02
CA ARG A 103 3.77 -8.39 52.20
C ARG A 103 4.09 -9.88 52.15
N ALA A 104 5.36 -10.27 52.05
CA ALA A 104 5.74 -11.68 51.95
C ALA A 104 5.34 -12.47 53.21
N ALA A 105 5.63 -11.92 54.39
CA ALA A 105 5.25 -12.52 55.68
C ALA A 105 3.73 -12.57 55.84
N LEU A 106 3.05 -11.44 55.59
CA LEU A 106 1.60 -11.35 55.76
C LEU A 106 0.81 -12.23 54.77
N LEU A 107 1.33 -12.45 53.55
CA LEU A 107 0.70 -13.39 52.60
C LEU A 107 0.80 -14.84 53.09
N ALA A 108 1.94 -15.22 53.67
CA ALA A 108 2.11 -16.56 54.25
C ALA A 108 1.17 -16.79 55.44
N GLU A 109 0.98 -15.77 56.28
CA GLU A 109 0.09 -15.83 57.45
C GLU A 109 -1.40 -15.80 57.09
N ASN A 110 -1.77 -15.13 56.00
CA ASN A 110 -3.17 -14.90 55.61
C ASN A 110 -3.64 -15.73 54.40
N ASN A 111 -3.08 -16.94 54.19
CA ASN A 111 -3.45 -17.84 53.09
C ASN A 111 -3.44 -17.15 51.71
N ASN A 112 -2.44 -16.31 51.44
CA ASN A 112 -2.30 -15.51 50.23
C ASN A 112 -3.46 -14.52 49.95
N ASN A 113 -4.24 -14.15 50.96
CA ASN A 113 -5.33 -13.18 50.82
C ASN A 113 -4.81 -11.74 50.73
N VAL A 114 -4.59 -11.28 49.49
CA VAL A 114 -4.06 -9.93 49.20
C VAL A 114 -4.91 -8.80 49.80
N LYS A 115 -6.24 -8.96 49.89
CA LYS A 115 -7.12 -7.91 50.42
C LYS A 115 -6.89 -7.69 51.91
N GLU A 116 -6.70 -8.78 52.65
CA GLU A 116 -6.47 -8.71 54.10
C GLU A 116 -5.08 -8.14 54.40
N VAL A 117 -4.06 -8.58 53.66
CA VAL A 117 -2.71 -8.02 53.75
C VAL A 117 -2.69 -6.51 53.48
N ALA A 118 -3.48 -6.03 52.50
CA ALA A 118 -3.57 -4.60 52.20
C ALA A 118 -4.20 -3.79 53.35
N LYS A 119 -5.20 -4.35 54.06
CA LYS A 119 -5.79 -3.70 55.25
C LYS A 119 -4.78 -3.62 56.38
N ILE A 120 -4.16 -4.74 56.73
CA ILE A 120 -3.18 -4.85 57.83
C ILE A 120 -2.03 -3.87 57.61
N THR A 121 -1.41 -3.88 56.43
CA THR A 121 -0.29 -2.97 56.12
C THR A 121 -0.71 -1.50 56.12
N GLY A 122 -1.94 -1.19 55.71
CA GLY A 122 -2.48 0.17 55.77
C GLY A 122 -2.65 0.68 57.20
N GLU A 123 -3.17 -0.16 58.09
CA GLU A 123 -3.34 0.14 59.52
C GLU A 123 -2.00 0.25 60.25
N GLU A 124 -1.07 -0.69 60.02
CA GLU A 124 0.29 -0.65 60.55
C GLU A 124 0.97 0.67 60.17
N TRP A 125 0.96 1.03 58.88
CA TRP A 125 1.58 2.26 58.42
C TRP A 125 0.93 3.51 59.03
N LYS A 126 -0.39 3.53 59.21
CA LYS A 126 -1.09 4.66 59.83
C LYS A 126 -0.65 4.84 61.29
N ASN A 127 -0.45 3.75 62.02
CA ASN A 127 -0.08 3.75 63.43
C ASN A 127 1.44 3.90 63.67
N MET A 128 2.28 3.75 62.65
CA MET A 128 3.73 3.98 62.75
C MET A 128 4.07 5.44 63.06
N THR A 129 5.04 5.62 63.96
CA THR A 129 5.62 6.92 64.31
C THR A 129 6.50 7.47 63.18
N LYS A 130 6.81 8.77 63.24
CA LYS A 130 7.75 9.41 62.29
C LYS A 130 9.12 8.73 62.27
N GLN A 131 9.62 8.31 63.43
CA GLN A 131 10.92 7.64 63.54
C GLN A 131 10.92 6.28 62.83
N GLN A 132 9.81 5.53 62.94
CA GLN A 132 9.65 4.25 62.24
C GLN A 132 9.46 4.43 60.72
N LYS A 133 8.88 5.55 60.28
CA LYS A 133 8.71 5.89 58.86
C LYS A 133 9.97 6.46 58.21
N ALA A 134 10.79 7.17 58.98
CA ALA A 134 12.01 7.84 58.54
C ALA A 134 12.92 6.98 57.61
N PRO A 135 13.26 5.71 57.92
CA PRO A 135 14.11 4.91 57.04
C PRO A 135 13.46 4.66 55.67
N TYR A 136 12.15 4.46 55.61
CA TYR A 136 11.42 4.27 54.36
C TYR A 136 11.28 5.57 53.56
N GLU A 137 11.09 6.70 54.25
CA GLU A 137 11.06 8.03 53.64
C GLU A 137 12.42 8.40 53.05
N GLU A 138 13.52 8.18 53.78
CA GLU A 138 14.88 8.41 53.28
C GLU A 138 15.19 7.52 52.07
N MET A 139 14.83 6.23 52.13
CA MET A 139 15.03 5.32 51.00
C MET A 139 14.19 5.73 49.78
N ALA A 140 12.96 6.19 49.97
CA ALA A 140 12.12 6.69 48.89
C ALA A 140 12.69 7.97 48.28
N MET A 141 13.23 8.89 49.09
CA MET A 141 13.90 10.10 48.60
C MET A 141 15.13 9.77 47.76
N LYS A 142 16.02 8.90 48.25
CA LYS A 142 17.22 8.47 47.48
C LYS A 142 16.84 7.82 46.15
N LYS A 143 15.81 6.96 46.14
CA LYS A 143 15.29 6.35 44.90
C LYS A 143 14.69 7.39 43.95
N LYS A 144 14.03 8.43 44.49
CA LYS A 144 13.49 9.54 43.72
C LYS A 144 14.56 10.38 43.07
N GLU A 145 15.61 10.75 43.79
CA GLU A 145 16.74 11.50 43.25
C GLU A 145 17.43 10.72 42.12
N LYS A 146 17.71 9.43 42.33
CA LYS A 146 18.28 8.57 41.30
C LYS A 146 17.38 8.49 40.04
N TYR A 147 16.08 8.32 40.22
CA TYR A 147 15.13 8.33 39.11
C TYR A 147 15.13 9.65 38.34
N LEU A 148 15.22 10.80 39.03
CA LEU A 148 15.27 12.10 38.37
C LEU A 148 16.53 12.23 37.50
N GLN A 149 17.69 11.82 38.01
CA GLN A 149 18.94 11.79 37.24
C GLN A 149 18.84 10.88 36.02
N GLU A 150 18.35 9.64 36.20
CA GLU A 150 18.15 8.69 35.10
C GLU A 150 17.17 9.24 34.06
N MET A 151 16.10 9.92 34.49
CA MET A 151 15.11 10.53 33.60
C MET A 151 15.65 11.71 32.80
N GLU A 152 16.54 12.52 33.37
CA GLU A 152 17.22 13.59 32.64
C GLU A 152 18.10 13.03 31.53
N VAL A 153 18.90 12.00 31.83
CA VAL A 153 19.73 11.30 30.84
C VAL A 153 18.86 10.67 29.75
N TYR A 154 17.77 10.00 30.14
CA TYR A 154 16.84 9.39 29.20
C TYR A 154 16.21 10.42 28.26
N LYS A 155 15.75 11.56 28.79
CA LYS A 155 15.17 12.64 27.97
C LYS A 155 16.18 13.16 26.96
N LYS A 156 17.39 13.48 27.42
CA LYS A 156 18.45 13.99 26.55
C LYS A 156 18.77 13.00 25.43
N LYS A 157 18.95 11.73 25.75
CA LYS A 157 19.18 10.68 24.76
C LYS A 157 18.00 10.58 23.77
N LYS A 158 16.77 10.74 24.25
CA LYS A 158 15.60 10.65 23.37
C LYS A 158 15.50 11.82 22.39
N ASP A 159 15.88 13.00 22.85
CA ASP A 159 15.96 14.20 22.01
C ASP A 159 17.08 14.06 20.96
N GLU A 160 18.24 13.49 21.35
CA GLU A 160 19.34 13.17 20.43
C GLU A 160 18.92 12.14 19.36
N GLU A 161 18.31 11.02 19.76
CA GLU A 161 17.77 10.02 18.82
C GLU A 161 16.74 10.61 17.85
N ALA A 162 15.86 11.50 18.33
CA ALA A 162 14.87 12.15 17.48
C ALA A 162 15.54 13.09 16.45
N ALA A 163 16.58 13.82 16.86
CA ALA A 163 17.34 14.69 15.96
C ALA A 163 18.13 13.88 14.92
N GLU A 164 18.69 12.73 15.28
CA GLU A 164 19.36 11.82 14.34
C GLU A 164 18.37 11.27 13.31
N HIS A 165 17.22 10.77 13.76
CA HIS A 165 16.18 10.26 12.86
C HIS A 165 15.70 11.32 11.85
N MET A 166 15.50 12.57 12.30
CA MET A 166 15.12 13.66 11.40
C MET A 166 16.18 13.93 10.33
N LYS A 167 17.47 13.84 10.68
CA LYS A 167 18.57 14.02 9.72
C LYS A 167 18.61 12.87 8.72
N GLU A 168 18.46 11.63 9.18
CA GLU A 168 18.42 10.45 8.30
C GLU A 168 17.24 10.51 7.31
N GLU A 169 16.06 10.96 7.77
CA GLU A 169 14.90 11.18 6.90
C GLU A 169 15.18 12.26 5.85
N GLU A 170 15.78 13.38 6.24
CA GLU A 170 16.14 14.46 5.31
C GLU A 170 17.16 14.00 4.26
N GLU A 171 18.18 13.25 4.66
CA GLU A 171 19.18 12.67 3.75
C GLU A 171 18.55 11.67 2.77
N SER A 172 17.67 10.79 3.26
CA SER A 172 16.91 9.85 2.43
C SER A 172 16.03 10.57 1.40
N MET A 173 15.34 11.62 1.82
CA MET A 173 14.52 12.44 0.92
C MET A 173 15.36 13.15 -0.15
N LYS A 174 16.55 13.64 0.22
CA LYS A 174 17.49 14.26 -0.71
C LYS A 174 17.98 13.25 -1.76
N LEU A 175 18.29 12.03 -1.35
CA LEU A 175 18.71 10.95 -2.26
C LEU A 175 17.60 10.60 -3.25
N LYS A 176 16.37 10.37 -2.77
CA LYS A 176 15.20 10.09 -3.63
C LYS A 176 14.94 11.22 -4.63
N LYS A 177 15.07 12.47 -4.19
CA LYS A 177 14.94 13.65 -5.08
C LYS A 177 16.02 13.64 -6.17
N GLN A 178 17.27 13.31 -5.82
CA GLN A 178 18.36 13.22 -6.79
C GLN A 178 18.13 12.11 -7.83
N GLU A 179 17.67 10.93 -7.41
CA GLU A 179 17.33 9.83 -8.30
C GLU A 179 16.18 10.18 -9.26
N ALA A 180 15.12 10.81 -8.75
CA ALA A 180 14.00 11.28 -9.57
C ALA A 180 14.46 12.28 -10.65
N LEU A 181 15.35 13.21 -10.30
CA LEU A 181 15.93 14.16 -11.27
C LEU A 181 16.79 13.46 -12.33
N GLN A 182 17.54 12.42 -11.96
CA GLN A 182 18.30 11.64 -12.93
C GLN A 182 17.40 10.87 -13.89
N LEU A 183 16.30 10.28 -13.40
CA LEU A 183 15.30 9.61 -14.24
C LEU A 183 14.64 10.58 -15.22
N LEU A 184 14.28 11.78 -14.75
CA LEU A 184 13.72 12.83 -15.61
C LEU A 184 14.68 13.21 -16.72
N LYS A 185 15.96 13.47 -16.40
CA LYS A 185 16.99 13.75 -17.41
C LYS A 185 17.17 12.60 -18.40
N LYS A 186 17.09 11.34 -17.96
CA LYS A 186 17.15 10.17 -18.85
C LYS A 186 15.93 10.14 -19.78
N LYS A 187 14.73 10.38 -19.25
CA LYS A 187 13.48 10.44 -20.01
C LYS A 187 13.52 11.53 -21.09
N GLU A 188 13.93 12.75 -20.74
CA GLU A 188 14.10 13.86 -21.70
C GLU A 188 15.09 13.50 -22.82
N LYS A 189 16.23 12.88 -22.47
CA LYS A 189 17.19 12.41 -23.48
C LYS A 189 16.58 11.36 -24.41
N THR A 190 15.84 10.40 -23.88
CA THR A 190 15.18 9.38 -24.70
C THR A 190 14.10 9.97 -25.60
N GLU A 191 13.29 10.91 -25.10
CA GLU A 191 12.25 11.59 -25.88
C GLU A 191 12.86 12.44 -27.00
N ASN A 192 13.95 13.15 -26.73
CA ASN A 192 14.67 13.90 -27.75
C ASN A 192 15.29 12.99 -28.82
N LEU A 193 15.81 11.82 -28.41
CA LEU A 193 16.33 10.81 -29.35
C LEU A 193 15.22 10.21 -30.22
N ILE A 194 14.04 9.96 -29.64
CA ILE A 194 12.84 9.47 -30.35
C ILE A 194 12.32 10.53 -31.32
N LYS A 195 12.27 11.81 -30.92
CA LYS A 195 11.89 12.92 -31.82
C LYS A 195 12.86 13.03 -33.00
N LYS A 196 14.16 12.99 -32.74
CA LYS A 196 15.20 13.07 -33.78
C LYS A 196 15.16 11.90 -34.76
N THR A 197 14.85 10.69 -34.29
CA THR A 197 14.69 9.51 -35.17
C THR A 197 13.39 9.53 -35.97
N LYS A 198 12.32 10.17 -35.48
CA LYS A 198 11.10 10.42 -36.27
C LYS A 198 11.29 11.50 -37.33
N GLU A 199 12.10 12.52 -37.05
CA GLU A 199 12.38 13.64 -37.96
C GLU A 199 13.32 13.24 -39.12
N ASN A 200 14.23 12.28 -38.88
CA ASN A 200 15.13 11.73 -39.89
C ASN A 200 14.55 10.58 -40.74
N ARG A 201 13.26 10.25 -40.61
CA ARG A 201 12.62 9.22 -41.46
C ARG A 201 12.29 9.83 -42.82
N PRO A 202 12.83 9.32 -43.96
CA PRO A 202 12.48 9.85 -45.27
C PRO A 202 10.98 9.65 -45.53
N LYS A 203 10.32 10.66 -46.09
CA LYS A 203 9.01 10.48 -46.71
C LYS A 203 9.24 9.59 -47.93
N GLU A 204 8.92 8.30 -47.84
CA GLU A 204 8.74 7.47 -49.03
C GLU A 204 7.54 8.01 -49.81
N GLU A 205 7.84 8.88 -50.77
CA GLU A 205 6.98 9.10 -51.92
C GLU A 205 7.31 8.07 -53.00
N THR A 206 6.24 7.67 -53.70
CA THR A 206 6.19 7.02 -55.02
C THR A 206 6.28 5.46 -54.97
N LYS A 207 5.47 4.66 -55.69
CA LYS A 207 4.69 4.86 -56.92
C LYS A 207 3.45 3.95 -56.94
N GLY A 208 2.41 4.41 -57.62
CA GLY A 208 1.25 3.60 -57.98
C GLY A 208 1.64 2.37 -58.79
N ILE A 209 0.92 1.28 -58.55
CA ILE A 209 0.87 0.14 -59.45
C ILE A 209 -0.53 0.19 -60.07
N ASP A 210 -0.63 0.88 -61.20
CA ASP A 210 -1.64 0.58 -62.20
C ASP A 210 -1.39 -0.85 -62.68
N ASN A 211 -2.34 -1.75 -62.45
CA ASN A 211 -2.32 -3.07 -63.07
C ASN A 211 -3.52 -3.20 -64.01
N SER A 212 -3.28 -2.81 -65.27
CA SER A 212 -4.10 -3.12 -66.44
C SER A 212 -3.36 -4.13 -67.31
N GLY A 213 -4.04 -5.22 -67.70
CA GLY A 213 -3.58 -6.25 -68.65
C GLY A 213 -3.30 -7.59 -67.95
N SER A 214 -3.90 -8.71 -68.31
CA SER A 214 -4.47 -9.17 -69.59
C SER A 214 -5.65 -10.11 -69.37
#